data_AF-A0A1Y2TJF9-F1
#
_entry.id   AF-A0A1Y2TJF9-F1
#
_cell.length_a   1.000
_cell.length_b   1.000
_cell.length_c   1.000
_cell.angle_alpha   90.00
_cell.angle_beta   90.00
_cell.angle_gamma   90.00
#
_symmetry.space_group_name_H-M   'P 1'
#
loop_
_entity.id
_entity.type
_entity.pdbx_description
1 polymer ?
#
loop_
_entity_poly.entity_id
_entity_poly.type
_entity_poly.pdbx_seq_one_letter_code
_entity_poly.pdbx_strand_id
1 'polypeptide(L)'
;MHRLARLFPQAYNASVFLSGPLRPSSKVSNIVPHLQAPTLSFAKQSNHVREVFERLKQSGILKISLGFPDNDSKYLERLLLNLHHHHGHQLPITHSATRGWFWDIRPTTTNFQTTNHQARSETMARFPWHTDCCYEDPPPRYFALQVLQPDRYGGGTLSILSVERLIKQLSPSSRAALMCPEYQISTPPEFTKDSIPQSIISSLLATNEGGQARLLRFREDIVTPLSERATQALNELKTVLEGARVSSQLIVNLTSEDLPEGSIILVDNRRWLHARTDVKDPERHLRRVRWDAVPFQNALM
;
A
#
# COMPACT_ATOMS: atom_id res chain seq x y z
N MET A 1 28.91 -44.55 60.05
CA MET A 1 28.30 -43.24 60.40
C MET A 1 29.05 -42.14 59.65
N HIS A 2 28.31 -41.35 58.88
CA HIS A 2 28.62 -40.06 58.23
C HIS A 2 29.89 -39.89 57.36
N ARG A 3 29.66 -40.05 56.05
CA ARG A 3 30.37 -39.37 54.95
C ARG A 3 30.05 -37.86 54.98
N LEU A 4 31.07 -37.01 54.92
CA LEU A 4 30.94 -35.61 54.49
C LEU A 4 31.53 -35.50 53.08
N ALA A 5 30.64 -35.49 52.08
CA ALA A 5 30.96 -35.19 50.70
C ALA A 5 30.92 -33.67 50.48
N ARG A 6 31.93 -33.18 49.76
CA ARG A 6 32.04 -31.77 49.33
C ARG A 6 30.86 -31.41 48.43
N LEU A 7 30.13 -30.38 48.82
CA LEU A 7 29.06 -29.75 48.04
C LEU A 7 29.68 -28.80 47.01
N PHE A 8 29.49 -29.10 45.73
CA PHE A 8 29.65 -28.15 44.63
C PHE A 8 28.37 -27.28 44.55
N PRO A 9 28.45 -25.94 44.53
CA PRO A 9 27.32 -25.13 44.11
C PRO A 9 27.25 -25.12 42.58
N GLN A 10 26.24 -25.82 42.06
CA GLN A 10 25.79 -25.75 40.69
C GLN A 10 25.00 -24.43 40.53
N ALA A 11 25.65 -23.37 40.08
CA ALA A 11 24.97 -22.11 39.79
C ALA A 11 24.24 -22.23 38.45
N TYR A 12 22.92 -22.15 38.53
CA TYR A 12 21.98 -22.16 37.43
C TYR A 12 22.27 -21.03 36.43
N ASN A 13 22.56 -21.42 35.19
CA ASN A 13 22.40 -20.56 34.02
C ASN A 13 20.91 -20.27 33.82
N ALA A 14 20.48 -19.05 34.10
CA ALA A 14 19.18 -18.55 33.66
C ALA A 14 19.39 -17.41 32.65
N SER A 15 19.69 -17.80 31.41
CA SER A 15 19.46 -16.95 30.24
C SER A 15 17.96 -16.73 30.10
N VAL A 16 17.47 -15.57 30.53
CA VAL A 16 16.08 -15.15 30.30
C VAL A 16 15.94 -14.77 28.83
N PHE A 17 15.73 -15.78 27.99
CA PHE A 17 15.13 -15.59 26.67
C PHE A 17 13.65 -15.27 26.89
N LEU A 18 13.29 -13.99 26.81
CA LEU A 18 11.90 -13.59 26.61
C LEU A 18 11.53 -13.83 25.13
N SER A 19 11.43 -15.09 24.74
CA SER A 19 10.76 -15.51 23.51
C SER A 19 9.27 -15.63 23.80
N GLY A 20 8.56 -14.51 23.75
CA GLY A 20 7.11 -14.52 23.63
C GLY A 20 6.73 -14.82 22.18
N PRO A 21 5.86 -15.80 21.88
CA PRO A 21 5.37 -15.96 20.53
C PRO A 21 4.38 -14.82 20.24
N LEU A 22 4.79 -13.86 19.39
CA LEU A 22 3.85 -12.99 18.68
C LEU A 22 3.00 -13.90 17.79
N ARG A 23 1.84 -14.33 18.29
CA ARG A 23 0.84 -15.00 17.46
C ARG A 23 0.31 -13.95 16.48
N PRO A 24 0.53 -14.10 15.16
CA PRO A 24 -0.23 -13.32 14.21
C PRO A 24 -1.71 -13.67 14.41
N SER A 25 -2.58 -12.67 14.36
CA SER A 25 -3.99 -12.91 14.03
C SER A 25 -4.03 -13.85 12.82
N SER A 26 -4.49 -15.08 13.03
CA SER A 26 -4.36 -16.19 12.07
C SER A 26 -5.07 -15.96 10.73
N LYS A 27 -5.88 -14.90 10.63
CA LYS A 27 -6.58 -14.49 9.40
C LYS A 27 -5.77 -13.53 8.52
N VAL A 28 -4.98 -12.62 9.10
CA VAL A 28 -4.22 -11.61 8.34
C VAL A 28 -3.00 -12.25 7.67
N SER A 29 -2.30 -13.14 8.40
CA SER A 29 -1.09 -13.82 7.92
C SER A 29 -1.30 -14.68 6.67
N ASN A 30 -2.51 -15.20 6.45
CA ASN A 30 -2.84 -15.98 5.25
C ASN A 30 -3.06 -15.13 4.00
N ILE A 31 -3.38 -13.83 4.16
CA ILE A 31 -3.72 -12.95 3.03
C ILE A 31 -2.57 -12.01 2.67
N VAL A 32 -1.83 -11.54 3.68
CA VAL A 32 -0.67 -10.66 3.49
C VAL A 32 0.60 -11.45 3.77
N PRO A 33 1.34 -11.88 2.73
CA PRO A 33 2.66 -12.45 2.91
C PRO A 33 3.55 -11.56 3.77
N HIS A 34 4.42 -12.19 4.55
CA HIS A 34 5.25 -11.50 5.52
C HIS A 34 6.70 -11.97 5.41
N LEU A 35 7.62 -11.01 5.24
CA LEU A 35 9.06 -11.24 5.28
C LEU A 35 9.69 -10.48 6.45
N GLN A 36 10.84 -10.96 6.90
CA GLN A 36 11.68 -10.27 7.87
C GLN A 36 12.90 -9.69 7.17
N ALA A 37 13.33 -8.50 7.59
CA ALA A 37 14.62 -7.92 7.22
C ALA A 37 15.40 -7.60 8.51
N PRO A 38 16.15 -8.57 9.06
CA PRO A 38 16.86 -8.40 10.32
C PRO A 38 17.92 -7.28 10.32
N THR A 39 18.52 -7.01 9.16
CA THR A 39 19.54 -5.94 9.02
C THR A 39 19.37 -5.20 7.70
N LEU A 40 19.92 -3.98 7.64
CA LEU A 40 19.91 -3.15 6.45
C LEU A 40 20.54 -3.81 5.21
N SER A 41 21.43 -4.80 5.40
CA SER A 41 22.08 -5.52 4.30
C SER A 41 21.09 -6.33 3.45
N PHE A 42 19.96 -6.76 4.01
CA PHE A 42 18.94 -7.56 3.31
C PHE A 42 18.41 -6.86 2.06
N ALA A 43 18.33 -5.52 2.07
CA ALA A 43 17.91 -4.73 0.91
C ALA A 43 18.82 -4.89 -0.33
N LYS A 44 20.02 -5.46 -0.16
CA LYS A 44 20.99 -5.75 -1.25
C LYS A 44 21.22 -7.24 -1.49
N GLN A 45 20.68 -8.11 -0.64
CA GLN A 45 20.88 -9.55 -0.78
C GLN A 45 19.99 -10.09 -1.92
N SER A 46 20.58 -10.66 -2.96
CA SER A 46 19.86 -11.07 -4.16
C SER A 46 18.71 -12.04 -3.88
N ASN A 47 18.85 -12.96 -2.92
CA ASN A 47 17.79 -13.88 -2.52
C ASN A 47 16.60 -13.15 -1.90
N HIS A 48 16.86 -12.19 -1.02
CA HIS A 48 15.82 -11.39 -0.35
C HIS A 48 15.10 -10.47 -1.34
N VAL A 49 15.85 -9.76 -2.19
CA VAL A 49 15.27 -8.88 -3.22
C VAL A 49 14.40 -9.69 -4.19
N ARG A 50 14.87 -10.86 -4.62
CA ARG A 50 14.09 -11.79 -5.44
C ARG A 50 12.83 -12.26 -4.73
N GLU A 51 12.90 -12.60 -3.44
CA GLU A 51 11.71 -13.00 -2.71
C GLU A 51 10.70 -11.85 -2.63
N VAL A 52 11.12 -10.62 -2.34
CA VAL A 52 10.24 -9.44 -2.38
C VAL A 52 9.55 -9.31 -3.75
N PHE A 53 10.31 -9.41 -4.84
CA PHE A 53 9.78 -9.36 -6.20
C PHE A 53 8.74 -10.45 -6.46
N GLU A 54 9.06 -11.71 -6.17
CA GLU A 54 8.15 -12.84 -6.41
C GLU A 54 6.88 -12.75 -5.55
N ARG A 55 6.99 -12.32 -4.29
CA ARG A 55 5.81 -12.10 -3.44
C ARG A 55 4.93 -10.99 -4.02
N LEU A 56 5.50 -9.85 -4.39
CA LEU A 56 4.74 -8.77 -5.02
C LEU A 56 4.08 -9.20 -6.34
N LYS A 57 4.78 -9.98 -7.17
CA LYS A 57 4.22 -10.52 -8.40
C LYS A 57 3.06 -11.48 -8.10
N GLN A 58 3.21 -12.36 -7.12
CA GLN A 58 2.22 -13.39 -6.78
C GLN A 58 0.97 -12.80 -6.09
N SER A 59 1.13 -12.10 -4.96
CA SER A 59 0.02 -11.61 -4.13
C SER A 59 -0.38 -10.17 -4.45
N GLY A 60 0.53 -9.36 -5.00
CA GLY A 60 0.34 -7.91 -5.13
C GLY A 60 0.36 -7.17 -3.80
N ILE A 61 0.70 -7.82 -2.69
CA ILE A 61 0.79 -7.18 -1.37
C ILE A 61 1.81 -7.92 -0.51
N LEU A 62 2.62 -7.19 0.25
CA LEU A 62 3.67 -7.78 1.07
C LEU A 62 3.94 -6.90 2.29
N LYS A 63 3.96 -7.51 3.48
CA LYS A 63 4.50 -6.90 4.69
C LYS A 63 5.97 -7.30 4.85
N ILE A 64 6.80 -6.34 5.24
CA ILE A 64 8.19 -6.57 5.67
C ILE A 64 8.34 -5.97 7.08
N SER A 65 8.83 -6.75 8.04
CA SER A 65 9.21 -6.23 9.36
C SER A 65 10.72 -6.02 9.43
N LEU A 66 11.13 -4.82 9.81
CA LEU A 66 12.54 -4.48 10.01
C LEU A 66 12.99 -4.90 11.41
N GLY A 67 14.14 -5.57 11.50
CA GLY A 67 14.80 -5.91 12.77
C GLY A 67 15.73 -4.82 13.31
N PHE A 68 15.67 -3.61 12.73
CA PHE A 68 16.56 -2.49 13.04
C PHE A 68 15.82 -1.16 12.84
N PRO A 69 16.23 -0.07 13.53
CA PRO A 69 15.69 1.27 13.28
C PRO A 69 16.06 1.78 11.89
N ASP A 70 15.11 2.38 11.17
CA ASP A 70 15.35 2.93 9.83
C ASP A 70 14.52 4.21 9.58
N ASN A 71 14.74 5.23 10.41
CA ASN A 71 13.97 6.48 10.36
C ASN A 71 14.17 7.27 9.07
N ASP A 72 15.19 6.95 8.27
CA ASP A 72 15.52 7.60 7.00
C ASP A 72 15.14 6.76 5.76
N SER A 73 14.43 5.63 5.96
CA SER A 73 14.00 4.72 4.88
C SER A 73 15.14 4.17 4.02
N LYS A 74 16.33 3.99 4.58
CA LYS A 74 17.51 3.48 3.84
C LYS A 74 17.33 2.06 3.36
N TYR A 75 16.57 1.24 4.08
CA TYR A 75 16.21 -0.09 3.61
C TYR A 75 15.35 -0.01 2.36
N LEU A 76 14.28 0.79 2.41
CA LEU A 76 13.33 0.90 1.31
C LEU A 76 13.98 1.54 0.08
N GLU A 77 14.80 2.58 0.27
CA GLU A 77 15.60 3.22 -0.79
C GLU A 77 16.47 2.18 -1.53
N ARG A 78 17.24 1.39 -0.78
CA ARG A 78 18.13 0.36 -1.33
C ARG A 78 17.34 -0.77 -1.98
N LEU A 79 16.22 -1.19 -1.39
CA LEU A 79 15.39 -2.25 -1.93
C LEU A 79 14.83 -1.85 -3.30
N LEU A 80 14.33 -0.62 -3.45
CA LEU A 80 13.78 -0.14 -4.72
C LEU A 80 14.85 -0.01 -5.80
N LEU A 81 16.05 0.47 -5.46
CA LEU A 81 17.19 0.47 -6.38
C LEU A 81 17.57 -0.93 -6.86
N ASN A 82 17.55 -1.93 -5.97
CA ASN A 82 17.86 -3.32 -6.34
C ASN A 82 16.74 -3.99 -7.12
N LEU A 83 15.46 -3.67 -6.86
CA LEU A 83 14.33 -4.11 -7.69
C LEU A 83 14.42 -3.53 -9.10
N HIS A 84 14.83 -2.27 -9.24
CA HIS A 84 15.11 -1.67 -10.54
C HIS A 84 16.24 -2.41 -11.26
N HIS A 85 17.39 -2.55 -10.60
CA HIS A 85 18.60 -3.11 -11.20
C HIS A 85 18.45 -4.60 -11.59
N HIS A 86 17.76 -5.40 -10.78
CA HIS A 86 17.69 -6.86 -10.96
C HIS A 86 16.36 -7.37 -11.55
N HIS A 87 15.28 -6.59 -11.44
CA HIS A 87 13.94 -7.04 -11.81
C HIS A 87 13.19 -6.05 -12.73
N GLY A 88 13.84 -4.99 -13.20
CA GLY A 88 13.32 -4.12 -14.25
C GLY A 88 12.20 -3.17 -13.84
N HIS A 89 11.95 -3.00 -12.52
CA HIS A 89 11.02 -1.97 -12.04
C HIS A 89 11.50 -0.57 -12.45
N GLN A 90 10.60 0.35 -12.78
CA GLN A 90 10.97 1.77 -12.92
C GLN A 90 11.30 2.38 -11.56
N LEU A 91 12.20 3.38 -11.58
CA LEU A 91 12.62 4.11 -10.39
C LEU A 91 11.45 4.85 -9.72
N PRO A 92 11.58 5.23 -8.44
CA PRO A 92 10.54 5.95 -7.73
C PRO A 92 10.20 7.30 -8.36
N ILE A 93 8.92 7.67 -8.29
CA ILE A 93 8.42 8.93 -8.80
C ILE A 93 8.66 10.01 -7.74
N THR A 94 9.34 11.09 -8.13
CA THR A 94 9.53 12.24 -7.23
C THR A 94 8.21 12.95 -6.98
N HIS A 95 7.86 13.16 -5.72
CA HIS A 95 6.58 13.79 -5.38
C HIS A 95 6.58 15.31 -5.68
N SER A 96 7.69 15.97 -5.40
CA SER A 96 7.93 17.37 -5.77
C SER A 96 9.42 17.54 -6.09
N ALA A 97 9.75 18.65 -6.75
CA ALA A 97 11.14 19.02 -7.00
C ALA A 97 11.98 19.16 -5.71
N THR A 98 11.33 19.27 -4.54
CA THR A 98 11.96 19.60 -3.26
C THR A 98 12.03 18.45 -2.26
N ARG A 99 11.30 17.33 -2.46
CA ARG A 99 11.14 16.28 -1.44
C ARG A 99 11.58 14.88 -1.86
N GLY A 100 12.20 14.73 -3.04
CA GLY A 100 12.73 13.45 -3.49
C GLY A 100 11.65 12.36 -3.60
N TRP A 101 12.01 11.12 -3.27
CA TRP A 101 11.14 9.93 -3.43
C TRP A 101 10.21 9.68 -2.26
N PHE A 102 10.55 10.17 -1.08
CA PHE A 102 9.88 9.83 0.16
C PHE A 102 8.99 10.96 0.65
N TRP A 103 7.78 10.60 1.05
CA TRP A 103 6.74 11.51 1.48
C TRP A 103 6.29 11.19 2.90
N ASP A 104 6.32 12.18 3.79
CA ASP A 104 5.77 12.01 5.13
C ASP A 104 4.24 12.03 5.09
N ILE A 105 3.62 11.00 5.62
CA ILE A 105 2.17 10.93 5.85
C ILE A 105 1.96 11.09 7.35
N ARG A 106 1.74 12.33 7.75
CA ARG A 106 1.42 12.70 9.14
C ARG A 106 0.34 13.77 9.16
N PRO A 107 -0.55 13.78 10.16
CA PRO A 107 -1.42 14.92 10.42
C PRO A 107 -0.62 16.22 10.52
N THR A 108 -0.99 17.25 9.76
CA THR A 108 -0.41 18.59 9.91
C THR A 108 -1.44 19.66 9.57
N THR A 109 -1.35 20.83 10.19
CA THR A 109 -2.26 21.97 9.93
C THR A 109 -1.55 23.20 9.38
N THR A 110 -0.21 23.23 9.40
CA THR A 110 0.58 24.45 9.14
C THR A 110 1.73 24.29 8.14
N ASN A 111 2.06 23.07 7.72
CA ASN A 111 3.17 22.79 6.80
C ASN A 111 2.78 21.76 5.74
N PHE A 112 1.88 22.16 4.85
CA PHE A 112 1.48 21.33 3.72
C PHE A 112 2.65 21.18 2.75
N GLN A 113 2.71 19.99 2.16
CA GLN A 113 3.80 19.65 1.28
C GLN A 113 3.52 20.04 -0.18
N THR A 114 2.29 20.48 -0.49
CA THR A 114 1.95 21.18 -1.73
C THR A 114 1.58 22.63 -1.42
N THR A 115 1.78 23.52 -2.40
CA THR A 115 1.91 24.97 -2.18
C THR A 115 0.69 25.63 -1.54
N ASN A 116 -0.51 25.07 -1.65
CA ASN A 116 -1.74 25.68 -1.13
C ASN A 116 -2.83 24.69 -0.69
N HIS A 117 -2.57 23.39 -0.65
CA HIS A 117 -3.60 22.40 -0.37
C HIS A 117 -3.06 21.23 0.46
N GLN A 118 -3.82 20.84 1.48
CA GLN A 118 -3.49 19.65 2.27
C GLN A 118 -3.84 18.39 1.49
N ALA A 119 -2.87 17.49 1.31
CA ALA A 119 -3.19 16.20 0.74
C ALA A 119 -4.08 15.42 1.72
N ARG A 120 -5.09 14.69 1.23
CA ARG A 120 -6.00 13.91 2.10
C ARG A 120 -5.26 12.98 3.07
N SER A 121 -4.13 12.42 2.65
CA SER A 121 -3.26 11.58 3.48
C SER A 121 -2.68 12.30 4.71
N GLU A 122 -2.54 13.62 4.66
CA GLU A 122 -2.02 14.49 5.72
C GLU A 122 -3.09 14.99 6.67
N THR A 123 -4.35 14.61 6.45
CA THR A 123 -5.48 14.94 7.33
C THR A 123 -5.70 13.83 8.37
N MET A 124 -6.46 14.14 9.42
CA MET A 124 -6.95 13.12 10.35
C MET A 124 -8.23 12.41 9.88
N ALA A 125 -8.89 12.91 8.83
CA ALA A 125 -10.14 12.37 8.34
C ALA A 125 -9.97 11.00 7.67
N ARG A 126 -11.03 10.20 7.61
CA ARG A 126 -11.07 8.98 6.79
C ARG A 126 -10.59 9.24 5.36
N PHE A 127 -9.91 8.26 4.78
CA PHE A 127 -9.58 8.25 3.36
C PHE A 127 -10.37 7.11 2.69
N PRO A 128 -11.38 7.41 1.85
CA PRO A 128 -12.16 6.40 1.14
C PRO A 128 -11.32 5.50 0.21
N TRP A 129 -11.96 4.45 -0.30
CA TRP A 129 -11.35 3.49 -1.24
C TRP A 129 -10.78 4.20 -2.48
N HIS A 130 -9.50 3.96 -2.75
CA HIS A 130 -8.84 4.48 -3.91
C HIS A 130 -7.60 3.64 -4.30
N THR A 131 -7.07 3.95 -5.47
CA THR A 131 -5.70 3.66 -5.91
C THR A 131 -4.92 4.97 -5.93
N ASP A 132 -3.65 4.94 -5.50
CA ASP A 132 -2.77 6.11 -5.47
C ASP A 132 -2.55 6.66 -6.89
N CYS A 133 -2.61 7.98 -7.05
CA CYS A 133 -2.32 8.66 -8.32
C CYS A 133 -3.04 8.10 -9.56
N CYS A 134 -4.32 7.70 -9.44
CA CYS A 134 -5.07 7.19 -10.60
C CYS A 134 -5.27 8.20 -11.74
N TYR A 135 -5.00 9.48 -11.49
CA TYR A 135 -5.04 10.59 -12.45
C TYR A 135 -3.72 10.77 -13.21
N GLU A 136 -2.63 10.14 -12.78
CA GLU A 136 -1.36 10.16 -13.52
C GLU A 136 -1.40 9.17 -14.69
N ASP A 137 -0.70 9.50 -15.77
CA ASP A 137 -0.50 8.61 -16.92
C ASP A 137 0.96 8.69 -17.40
N PRO A 138 1.78 7.65 -17.17
CA PRO A 138 1.43 6.39 -16.51
C PRO A 138 1.24 6.51 -14.98
N PRO A 139 0.29 5.78 -14.36
CA PRO A 139 0.17 5.75 -12.91
C PRO A 139 1.19 4.80 -12.26
N PRO A 140 1.63 5.06 -11.01
CA PRO A 140 2.51 4.16 -10.26
C PRO A 140 1.85 2.79 -10.09
N ARG A 141 2.58 1.72 -10.45
CA ARG A 141 2.13 0.35 -10.20
C ARG A 141 2.20 -0.02 -8.73
N TYR A 142 3.21 0.45 -8.01
CA TYR A 142 3.38 0.10 -6.61
C TYR A 142 3.48 1.33 -5.71
N PHE A 143 3.01 1.17 -4.47
CA PHE A 143 3.35 2.07 -3.38
C PHE A 143 3.79 1.28 -2.15
N ALA A 144 4.53 1.94 -1.28
CA ALA A 144 4.91 1.40 0.02
C ALA A 144 4.65 2.41 1.12
N LEU A 145 4.28 1.91 2.30
CA LEU A 145 4.14 2.68 3.52
C LEU A 145 5.04 2.07 4.58
N GLN A 146 6.04 2.82 5.04
CA GLN A 146 6.84 2.50 6.22
C GLN A 146 6.20 3.15 7.44
N VAL A 147 5.98 2.38 8.51
CA VAL A 147 5.48 2.86 9.79
C VAL A 147 6.64 3.36 10.64
N LEU A 148 6.71 4.67 10.83
CA LEU A 148 7.65 5.31 11.75
C LEU A 148 7.00 5.50 13.13
N GLN A 149 5.72 5.86 13.15
CA GLN A 149 4.91 5.89 14.36
C GLN A 149 3.47 5.45 14.01
N PRO A 150 2.99 4.32 14.55
CA PRO A 150 1.61 3.88 14.33
C PRO A 150 0.64 4.80 15.07
N ASP A 151 -0.65 4.68 14.74
CA ASP A 151 -1.70 5.30 15.55
C ASP A 151 -1.81 4.58 16.91
N ARG A 152 -1.61 5.30 18.01
CA ARG A 152 -1.64 4.75 19.37
C ARG A 152 -3.03 4.71 20.00
N TYR A 153 -4.05 5.26 19.33
CA TYR A 153 -5.41 5.43 19.88
C TYR A 153 -6.48 4.64 19.10
N GLY A 154 -6.06 3.64 18.32
CA GLY A 154 -6.97 2.75 17.59
C GLY A 154 -7.65 3.44 16.40
N GLY A 155 -6.99 4.41 15.78
CA GLY A 155 -7.35 5.02 14.49
C GLY A 155 -6.42 4.58 13.37
N GLY A 156 -6.57 5.19 12.19
CA GLY A 156 -5.60 5.08 11.09
C GLY A 156 -5.38 3.67 10.52
N THR A 157 -6.33 2.75 10.74
CA THR A 157 -6.35 1.39 10.18
C THR A 157 -6.26 1.44 8.67
N LEU A 158 -5.32 0.70 8.09
CA LEU A 158 -5.20 0.52 6.65
C LEU A 158 -6.10 -0.63 6.23
N SER A 159 -7.13 -0.34 5.44
CA SER A 159 -8.01 -1.35 4.86
C SER A 159 -7.60 -1.61 3.42
N ILE A 160 -7.48 -2.87 3.03
CA ILE A 160 -7.09 -3.30 1.69
C ILE A 160 -8.19 -4.21 1.12
N LEU A 161 -8.57 -3.98 -0.14
CA LEU A 161 -9.64 -4.70 -0.85
C LEU A 161 -9.13 -5.23 -2.20
N SER A 162 -9.27 -6.54 -2.41
CA SER A 162 -8.84 -7.20 -3.65
C SER A 162 -9.70 -6.77 -4.83
N VAL A 163 -9.06 -6.16 -5.83
CA VAL A 163 -9.71 -5.75 -7.08
C VAL A 163 -10.27 -6.96 -7.84
N GLU A 164 -9.54 -8.08 -7.87
CA GLU A 164 -10.04 -9.31 -8.51
C GLU A 164 -11.35 -9.80 -7.88
N ARG A 165 -11.44 -9.79 -6.54
CA ARG A 165 -12.66 -10.23 -5.84
C ARG A 165 -13.81 -9.24 -6.05
N LEU A 166 -13.50 -7.94 -6.06
CA LEU A 166 -14.47 -6.88 -6.31
C LEU A 166 -15.09 -7.00 -7.71
N ILE A 167 -14.26 -7.15 -8.75
CA ILE A 167 -14.72 -7.22 -10.15
C ILE A 167 -15.62 -8.44 -10.40
N LYS A 168 -15.43 -9.54 -9.67
CA LYS A 168 -16.30 -10.73 -9.77
C LYS A 168 -17.74 -10.46 -9.34
N GLN A 169 -17.99 -9.40 -8.56
CA GLN A 169 -19.33 -8.99 -8.15
C GLN A 169 -20.01 -8.05 -9.16
N LEU A 170 -19.27 -7.53 -10.13
CA LEU A 170 -19.81 -6.67 -11.18
C LEU A 170 -20.46 -7.49 -12.29
N SER A 171 -21.52 -6.96 -12.86
CA SER A 171 -22.17 -7.47 -14.05
C SER A 171 -21.20 -7.48 -15.25
N PRO A 172 -21.38 -8.41 -16.21
CA PRO A 172 -20.57 -8.43 -17.43
C PRO A 172 -20.61 -7.11 -18.21
N SER A 173 -21.77 -6.46 -18.28
CA SER A 173 -21.96 -5.17 -18.95
C SER A 173 -21.17 -4.06 -18.27
N SER A 174 -21.18 -3.99 -16.93
CA SER A 174 -20.42 -2.98 -16.20
C SER A 174 -18.92 -3.21 -16.31
N ARG A 175 -18.46 -4.46 -16.29
CA ARG A 175 -17.05 -4.76 -16.59
C ARG A 175 -16.65 -4.28 -17.99
N ALA A 176 -17.47 -4.53 -19.00
CA ALA A 176 -17.21 -4.08 -20.36
C ALA A 176 -17.15 -2.54 -20.46
N ALA A 177 -18.11 -1.84 -19.85
CA ALA A 177 -18.15 -0.38 -19.83
C ALA A 177 -16.94 0.23 -19.08
N LEU A 178 -16.57 -0.34 -17.92
CA LEU A 178 -15.41 0.13 -17.14
C LEU A 178 -14.08 -0.02 -17.87
N MET A 179 -13.98 -0.92 -18.87
CA MET A 179 -12.80 -1.09 -19.72
C MET A 179 -12.73 -0.09 -20.87
N CYS A 180 -13.82 0.61 -21.19
CA CYS A 180 -13.81 1.62 -22.25
C CYS A 180 -13.25 2.95 -21.74
N PRO A 181 -12.57 3.73 -22.59
CA PRO A 181 -12.04 5.05 -22.24
C PRO A 181 -13.14 6.13 -22.20
N GLU A 182 -14.12 5.94 -21.32
CA GLU A 182 -15.30 6.79 -21.16
C GLU A 182 -15.36 7.46 -19.79
N TYR A 183 -14.20 7.65 -19.16
CA TYR A 183 -14.08 8.26 -17.85
C TYR A 183 -13.02 9.35 -17.88
N GLN A 184 -13.45 10.57 -17.56
CA GLN A 184 -12.54 11.66 -17.26
C GLN A 184 -12.08 11.52 -15.81
N ILE A 185 -10.77 11.51 -15.58
CA ILE A 185 -10.15 11.45 -14.26
C ILE A 185 -9.41 12.76 -14.05
N SER A 186 -9.93 13.60 -13.17
CA SER A 186 -9.37 14.93 -12.89
C SER A 186 -8.16 14.82 -11.95
N THR A 187 -7.15 15.66 -12.19
CA THR A 187 -6.07 15.87 -11.23
C THR A 187 -6.66 16.56 -9.99
N PRO A 188 -6.51 15.99 -8.79
CA PRO A 188 -7.04 16.60 -7.58
C PRO A 188 -6.45 18.00 -7.36
N PRO A 189 -7.22 18.97 -6.82
CA PRO A 189 -6.74 20.34 -6.59
C PRO A 189 -5.43 20.40 -5.80
N GLU A 190 -5.23 19.44 -4.88
CA GLU A 190 -4.02 19.36 -4.08
C GLU A 190 -2.75 19.01 -4.85
N PHE A 191 -2.87 18.53 -6.09
CA PHE A 191 -1.76 18.10 -6.94
C PHE A 191 -1.69 18.86 -8.28
N THR A 192 -2.52 19.88 -8.48
CA THR A 192 -2.47 20.72 -9.68
C THR A 192 -1.12 21.42 -9.80
N LYS A 193 -0.46 21.25 -10.94
CA LYS A 193 0.76 21.96 -11.35
C LYS A 193 0.59 22.38 -12.81
N ASP A 194 1.18 23.49 -13.24
CA ASP A 194 1.08 23.98 -14.62
C ASP A 194 1.57 22.95 -15.66
N SER A 195 2.46 22.05 -15.24
CA SER A 195 3.07 21.02 -16.09
C SER A 195 2.31 19.69 -16.12
N ILE A 196 1.19 19.54 -15.41
CA ILE A 196 0.43 18.28 -15.34
C ILE A 196 -0.93 18.51 -16.00
N PRO A 197 -1.40 17.60 -16.88
CA PRO A 197 -2.76 17.66 -17.42
C PRO A 197 -3.80 17.80 -16.30
N GLN A 198 -4.77 18.69 -16.49
CA GLN A 198 -5.85 18.89 -15.51
C GLN A 198 -6.76 17.67 -15.40
N SER A 199 -6.81 16.83 -16.44
CA SER A 199 -7.49 15.55 -16.42
C SER A 199 -6.95 14.63 -17.53
N ILE A 200 -7.30 13.35 -17.43
CA ILE A 200 -7.09 12.35 -18.48
C ILE A 200 -8.41 11.67 -18.82
N ILE A 201 -8.58 11.22 -20.06
CA ILE A 201 -9.68 10.32 -20.46
C ILE A 201 -9.09 8.93 -20.63
N SER A 202 -9.56 7.94 -19.86
CA SER A 202 -9.21 6.53 -20.09
C SER A 202 -10.15 5.60 -19.31
N SER A 203 -9.93 4.29 -19.37
CA SER A 203 -10.74 3.30 -18.64
C SER A 203 -10.51 3.34 -17.14
N LEU A 204 -11.40 2.72 -16.37
CA LEU A 204 -11.17 2.45 -14.94
C LEU A 204 -10.65 1.02 -14.72
N LEU A 205 -11.10 0.07 -15.54
CA LEU A 205 -10.74 -1.34 -15.51
C LEU A 205 -9.78 -1.67 -16.66
N ALA A 206 -8.78 -2.51 -16.41
CA ALA A 206 -7.86 -3.02 -17.42
C ALA A 206 -7.54 -4.50 -17.19
N THR A 207 -7.02 -5.14 -18.24
CA THR A 207 -6.53 -6.51 -18.20
C THR A 207 -5.12 -6.57 -17.64
N ASN A 208 -4.79 -7.64 -16.93
CA ASN A 208 -3.41 -7.97 -16.58
C ASN A 208 -2.67 -8.57 -17.80
N GLU A 209 -1.38 -8.88 -17.63
CA GLU A 209 -0.56 -9.56 -18.65
C GLU A 209 -1.18 -10.89 -19.15
N GLY A 210 -1.99 -11.56 -18.32
CA GLY A 210 -2.72 -12.77 -18.68
C GLY A 210 -4.08 -12.54 -19.36
N GLY A 211 -4.38 -11.30 -19.78
CA GLY A 211 -5.62 -10.94 -20.48
C GLY A 211 -6.88 -10.89 -19.61
N GLN A 212 -6.74 -11.02 -18.28
CA GLN A 212 -7.88 -11.03 -17.36
C GLN A 212 -8.12 -9.64 -16.77
N ALA A 213 -9.36 -9.15 -16.85
CA ALA A 213 -9.78 -7.87 -16.26
C ALA A 213 -9.63 -7.90 -14.73
N ARG A 214 -8.51 -7.40 -14.23
CA ARG A 214 -8.07 -7.54 -12.82
C ARG A 214 -7.36 -6.29 -12.28
N LEU A 215 -7.21 -5.26 -13.09
CA LEU A 215 -6.54 -4.03 -12.72
C LEU A 215 -7.56 -2.90 -12.64
N LEU A 216 -7.56 -2.14 -11.56
CA LEU A 216 -8.45 -1.00 -11.36
C LEU A 216 -7.60 0.25 -11.11
N ARG A 217 -8.04 1.39 -11.62
CA ARG A 217 -7.62 2.70 -11.14
C ARG A 217 -8.88 3.48 -10.80
N PHE A 218 -8.94 4.00 -9.58
CA PHE A 218 -10.18 4.58 -9.07
C PHE A 218 -9.90 5.52 -7.91
N ARG A 219 -10.57 6.67 -7.93
CA ARG A 219 -10.75 7.56 -6.78
C ARG A 219 -12.07 8.29 -7.00
N GLU A 220 -13.04 8.04 -6.11
CA GLU A 220 -14.43 8.40 -6.35
C GLU A 220 -14.64 9.90 -6.65
N ASP A 221 -13.98 10.79 -5.92
CA ASP A 221 -14.22 12.23 -5.97
C ASP A 221 -13.65 12.92 -7.21
N ILE A 222 -12.94 12.19 -8.08
CA ILE A 222 -12.28 12.76 -9.27
C ILE A 222 -12.63 12.05 -10.58
N VAL A 223 -13.57 11.11 -10.56
CA VAL A 223 -14.00 10.35 -11.74
C VAL A 223 -15.34 10.88 -12.23
N THR A 224 -15.39 11.27 -13.50
CA THR A 224 -16.62 11.68 -14.19
C THR A 224 -16.88 10.75 -15.39
N PRO A 225 -18.02 10.02 -15.41
CA PRO A 225 -18.39 9.21 -16.56
C PRO A 225 -18.82 10.09 -17.74
N LEU A 226 -18.49 9.67 -18.96
CA LEU A 226 -18.72 10.44 -20.20
C LEU A 226 -19.89 9.89 -21.03
N SER A 227 -20.53 8.81 -20.59
CA SER A 227 -21.65 8.16 -21.27
C SER A 227 -22.66 7.60 -20.27
N GLU A 228 -23.87 7.28 -20.72
CA GLU A 228 -24.89 6.64 -19.89
C GLU A 228 -24.45 5.26 -19.40
N ARG A 229 -23.85 4.44 -20.27
CA ARG A 229 -23.31 3.13 -19.90
C ARG A 229 -22.16 3.24 -18.89
N ALA A 230 -21.29 4.25 -19.04
CA ALA A 230 -20.21 4.51 -18.09
C ALA A 230 -20.76 4.94 -16.73
N THR A 231 -21.83 5.75 -16.73
CA THR A 231 -22.54 6.18 -15.52
C THR A 231 -23.15 5.00 -14.77
N GLN A 232 -23.88 4.14 -15.48
CA GLN A 232 -24.48 2.93 -14.89
C GLN A 232 -23.40 2.01 -14.29
N ALA A 233 -22.31 1.79 -15.02
CA ALA A 233 -21.23 0.93 -14.55
C ALA A 233 -20.46 1.51 -13.35
N LEU A 234 -20.25 2.83 -13.33
CA LEU A 234 -19.66 3.51 -12.18
C LEU A 234 -20.56 3.44 -10.94
N ASN A 235 -21.87 3.61 -11.12
CA ASN A 235 -22.84 3.49 -10.03
C ASN A 235 -22.86 2.07 -9.47
N GLU A 236 -22.86 1.04 -10.32
CA GLU A 236 -22.75 -0.35 -9.87
C GLU A 236 -21.44 -0.59 -9.09
N LEU A 237 -20.30 -0.09 -9.58
CA LEU A 237 -19.03 -0.18 -8.86
C LEU A 237 -19.11 0.45 -7.47
N LYS A 238 -19.74 1.63 -7.33
CA LYS A 238 -19.95 2.29 -6.04
C LYS A 238 -20.84 1.45 -5.12
N THR A 239 -21.96 0.94 -5.61
CA THR A 239 -22.87 0.07 -4.84
C THR A 239 -22.16 -1.19 -4.35
N VAL A 240 -21.36 -1.84 -5.20
CA VAL A 240 -20.58 -3.02 -4.81
C VAL A 240 -19.52 -2.66 -3.77
N LEU A 241 -18.84 -1.51 -3.91
CA LEU A 241 -17.87 -1.03 -2.92
C LEU A 241 -18.51 -0.74 -1.56
N GLU A 242 -19.71 -0.17 -1.55
CA GLU A 242 -20.50 0.05 -0.33
C GLU A 242 -20.94 -1.27 0.30
N GLY A 243 -21.44 -2.22 -0.49
CA GLY A 243 -21.79 -3.56 -0.03
C GLY A 243 -20.57 -4.34 0.51
N ALA A 244 -19.40 -4.17 -0.11
CA ALA A 244 -18.15 -4.76 0.37
C ALA A 244 -17.75 -4.22 1.75
N ARG A 245 -18.06 -2.95 2.08
CA ARG A 245 -17.83 -2.42 3.44
C ARG A 245 -18.62 -3.18 4.50
N VAL A 246 -19.77 -3.74 4.14
CA VAL A 246 -20.63 -4.54 5.03
C VAL A 246 -20.13 -5.98 5.11
N SER A 247 -19.48 -6.50 4.08
CA SER A 247 -18.95 -7.87 4.04
C SER A 247 -17.46 -7.94 4.40
N SER A 248 -17.18 -8.29 5.67
CA SER A 248 -15.82 -8.45 6.20
C SER A 248 -14.96 -9.52 5.50
N GLN A 249 -15.52 -10.32 4.59
CA GLN A 249 -14.82 -11.40 3.89
C GLN A 249 -13.92 -10.90 2.73
N LEU A 250 -14.16 -9.68 2.24
CA LEU A 250 -13.40 -9.12 1.10
C LEU A 250 -12.28 -8.17 1.52
N ILE A 251 -12.37 -7.64 2.74
CA ILE A 251 -11.50 -6.57 3.24
C ILE A 251 -10.53 -7.15 4.26
N VAL A 252 -9.25 -6.82 4.08
CA VAL A 252 -8.24 -7.01 5.13
C VAL A 252 -8.03 -5.68 5.83
N ASN A 253 -8.25 -5.67 7.14
CA ASN A 253 -7.98 -4.51 7.99
C ASN A 253 -6.65 -4.73 8.71
N LEU A 254 -5.72 -3.80 8.53
CA LEU A 254 -4.39 -3.79 9.14
C LEU A 254 -4.34 -2.66 10.17
N THR A 255 -4.40 -3.04 11.44
CA THR A 255 -4.33 -2.16 12.60
C THR A 255 -2.89 -1.83 12.98
N SER A 256 -2.69 -1.03 14.02
CA SER A 256 -1.35 -0.78 14.58
C SER A 256 -0.69 -2.03 15.17
N GLU A 257 -1.47 -3.06 15.56
CA GLU A 257 -0.93 -4.36 15.98
C GLU A 257 -0.41 -5.17 14.77
N ASP A 258 -1.07 -5.04 13.62
CA ASP A 258 -0.65 -5.70 12.37
C ASP A 258 0.50 -4.98 11.69
N LEU A 259 0.57 -3.65 11.82
CA LEU A 259 1.60 -2.77 11.25
C LEU A 259 2.22 -1.90 12.35
N PRO A 260 2.99 -2.48 13.30
CA PRO A 260 3.71 -1.71 14.30
C PRO A 260 4.84 -0.89 13.67
N GLU A 261 5.46 -0.01 14.46
CA GLU A 261 6.70 0.69 14.10
C GLU A 261 7.74 -0.27 13.51
N GLY A 262 8.45 0.16 12.46
CA GLY A 262 9.40 -0.67 11.73
C GLY A 262 8.75 -1.64 10.73
N SER A 263 7.42 -1.60 10.56
CA SER A 263 6.75 -2.34 9.47
C SER A 263 6.77 -1.54 8.17
N ILE A 264 6.94 -2.24 7.04
CA ILE A 264 6.73 -1.72 5.69
C ILE A 264 5.65 -2.57 5.03
N ILE A 265 4.62 -1.93 4.48
CA ILE A 265 3.65 -2.59 3.60
C ILE A 265 3.89 -2.11 2.16
N LEU A 266 4.04 -3.05 1.24
CA LEU A 266 4.20 -2.83 -0.19
C LEU A 266 2.94 -3.33 -0.88
N VAL A 267 2.38 -2.56 -1.81
CA VAL A 267 1.09 -2.85 -2.45
C VAL A 267 1.18 -2.58 -3.94
N ASP A 268 0.73 -3.55 -4.75
CA ASP A 268 0.37 -3.38 -6.15
C ASP A 268 -0.92 -2.56 -6.21
N ASN A 269 -0.74 -1.29 -6.50
CA ASN A 269 -1.74 -0.24 -6.52
C ASN A 269 -2.86 -0.49 -7.54
N ARG A 270 -2.67 -1.42 -8.49
CA ARG A 270 -3.65 -1.76 -9.52
C ARG A 270 -4.51 -2.96 -9.11
N ARG A 271 -3.98 -3.84 -8.27
CA ARG A 271 -4.63 -5.08 -7.83
C ARG A 271 -5.36 -4.93 -6.49
N TRP A 272 -5.10 -3.84 -5.78
CA TRP A 272 -5.63 -3.59 -4.45
C TRP A 272 -6.12 -2.14 -4.33
N LEU A 273 -7.38 -1.99 -3.95
CA LEU A 273 -7.87 -0.72 -3.41
C LEU A 273 -7.42 -0.60 -1.96
N HIS A 274 -7.16 0.63 -1.54
CA HIS A 274 -6.86 0.91 -0.15
C HIS A 274 -7.70 2.07 0.40
N ALA A 275 -7.95 2.01 1.69
CA ALA A 275 -8.66 3.01 2.45
C ALA A 275 -8.03 3.16 3.83
N ARG A 276 -8.35 4.26 4.51
CA ARG A 276 -7.90 4.54 5.87
C ARG A 276 -9.09 4.97 6.72
N THR A 277 -9.22 4.42 7.92
CA THR A 277 -10.15 4.98 8.91
C THR A 277 -9.68 6.34 9.40
N ASP A 278 -10.51 7.03 10.17
CA ASP A 278 -10.12 8.28 10.83
C ASP A 278 -8.86 8.03 11.70
N VAL A 279 -7.87 8.90 11.57
CA VAL A 279 -6.68 8.91 12.43
C VAL A 279 -7.06 9.56 13.75
N LYS A 280 -6.62 8.96 14.85
CA LYS A 280 -6.89 9.44 16.20
C LYS A 280 -5.63 9.97 16.87
N ASP A 281 -4.45 9.60 16.38
CA ASP A 281 -3.17 10.08 16.87
C ASP A 281 -2.60 11.19 15.97
N PRO A 282 -2.50 12.44 16.44
CA PRO A 282 -1.89 13.53 15.66
C PRO A 282 -0.40 13.27 15.37
N GLU A 283 0.26 12.44 16.17
CA GLU A 283 1.68 12.07 16.00
C GLU A 283 1.86 10.84 15.10
N ARG A 284 0.79 10.28 14.53
CA ARG A 284 0.90 9.16 13.59
C ARG A 284 1.78 9.58 12.41
N HIS A 285 2.82 8.79 12.13
CA HIS A 285 3.79 9.11 11.10
C HIS A 285 4.11 7.88 10.25
N LEU A 286 3.75 7.95 8.97
CA LEU A 286 4.23 6.99 7.97
C LEU A 286 5.13 7.70 6.96
N ARG A 287 5.95 6.92 6.26
CA ARG A 287 6.65 7.37 5.07
C ARG A 287 6.18 6.60 3.85
N ARG A 288 5.83 7.32 2.78
CA ARG A 288 5.35 6.77 1.53
C ARG A 288 6.36 6.94 0.41
N VAL A 289 6.42 5.95 -0.46
CA VAL A 289 7.08 6.02 -1.77
C VAL A 289 6.19 5.34 -2.81
N ARG A 290 6.23 5.83 -4.05
CA ARG A 290 5.55 5.25 -5.20
C ARG A 290 6.59 5.00 -6.28
N TRP A 291 6.48 3.87 -6.98
CA TRP A 291 7.44 3.51 -8.01
C TRP A 291 6.80 2.64 -9.09
N ASP A 292 7.62 2.30 -10.09
CA ASP A 292 7.21 1.48 -11.24
C ASP A 292 6.03 2.11 -12.00
N ALA A 293 6.19 3.39 -12.38
CA ALA A 293 5.22 4.06 -13.25
C ALA A 293 5.27 3.43 -14.64
N VAL A 294 4.22 2.71 -15.00
CA VAL A 294 4.09 2.04 -16.30
C VAL A 294 2.68 2.24 -16.85
N PRO A 295 2.42 2.12 -18.16
CA PRO A 295 1.08 2.30 -18.71
C PRO A 295 0.01 1.46 -17.96
N PHE A 296 -1.17 2.05 -17.77
CA PHE A 296 -2.26 1.36 -17.06
C PHE A 296 -2.89 0.26 -17.90
N GLN A 297 -3.03 0.52 -19.19
CA GLN A 297 -3.41 -0.47 -20.19
C GLN A 297 -2.13 -0.89 -20.93
N ASN A 298 -1.99 -2.18 -21.21
CA ASN A 298 -1.10 -2.60 -22.28
C ASN A 298 -1.70 -2.03 -23.57
N ALA A 299 -0.92 -1.28 -24.34
CA ALA A 299 -1.32 -0.96 -25.70
C ALA A 299 -1.58 -2.30 -26.41
N LEU A 300 -2.86 -2.61 -26.64
CA LEU A 300 -3.23 -3.61 -27.62
C LEU A 300 -2.78 -3.05 -28.96
N MET A 301 -1.57 -3.43 -29.37
CA MET A 301 -1.22 -3.51 -30.80
C MET A 301 -1.80 -4.80 -31.35
#